data_AF-A0A975BKY6-F1
#
_entry.id   AF-A0A975BKY6-F1
#
_cell.length_a   1.000
_cell.length_b   1.000
_cell.length_c   1.000
_cell.angle_alpha   90.00
_cell.angle_beta   90.00
_cell.angle_gamma   90.00
#
_symmetry.space_group_name_H-M   'P 1'
#
loop_
_entity.id
_entity.type
_entity.pdbx_description
1 polymer ?
#
loop_
_entity_poly.entity_id
_entity_poly.type
_entity_poly.pdbx_seq_one_letter_code
_entity_poly.pdbx_strand_id
1 'polypeptide(L)'
;MNPVKIISDHISNFLILLHNPAFPKTVRVRHFTNRKGMECIKEAGIIRAGDQNRVFTVRARGKPGSPRDVERQLGIRRGRGNYYVEFDASADEFEIVKNLLTGSTETVFKGDVVLRERNPEFRSNR
;
A
#
# COMPACT_ATOMS: atom_id res chain seq x y z
N MET A 1 -7.53 46.22 15.76
CA MET A 1 -7.20 44.83 15.40
C MET A 1 -6.28 44.29 16.48
N ASN A 2 -6.71 43.25 17.21
CA ASN A 2 -5.97 42.72 18.36
C ASN A 2 -4.88 41.75 17.89
N PRO A 3 -3.58 42.03 18.08
CA PRO A 3 -2.50 41.17 17.60
C PRO A 3 -2.44 39.81 18.31
N VAL A 4 -3.14 39.68 19.44
CA VAL A 4 -3.16 38.46 20.27
C VAL A 4 -3.96 37.31 19.62
N LYS A 5 -4.99 37.62 18.81
CA LYS A 5 -5.80 36.57 18.15
C LYS A 5 -5.00 35.80 17.08
N ILE A 6 -4.16 36.50 16.33
CA ILE A 6 -3.40 35.92 15.21
C ILE A 6 -2.35 34.92 15.73
N ILE A 7 -1.71 35.22 16.86
CA ILE A 7 -0.69 34.33 17.45
C ILE A 7 -1.36 33.08 18.06
N SER A 8 -2.55 33.22 18.64
CA SER A 8 -3.33 32.10 19.17
C SER A 8 -3.72 31.10 18.08
N ASP A 9 -4.21 31.58 16.92
CA ASP A 9 -4.68 30.72 15.83
C ASP A 9 -3.51 29.99 15.12
N HIS A 10 -2.32 30.60 15.07
CA HIS A 10 -1.13 29.97 14.49
C HIS A 10 -0.47 28.93 15.42
N ILE A 11 -0.52 29.13 16.75
CA ILE A 11 -0.02 28.12 17.70
C ILE A 11 -1.00 26.94 17.79
N SER A 12 -2.31 27.18 17.68
CA SER A 12 -3.31 26.11 17.66
C SER A 12 -3.14 25.14 16.49
N ASN A 13 -2.76 25.60 15.30
CA ASN A 13 -2.51 24.69 14.16
C ASN A 13 -1.17 23.95 14.24
N PHE A 14 -0.17 24.48 14.95
CA PHE A 14 1.13 23.82 15.10
C PHE A 14 1.13 22.79 16.26
N LEU A 15 0.31 22.99 17.29
CA LEU A 15 0.23 22.09 18.44
C LEU A 15 -0.69 20.86 18.21
N ILE A 16 -1.64 20.94 17.26
CA ILE A 16 -2.48 19.79 16.87
C ILE A 16 -1.66 18.69 16.15
N LEU A 17 -0.46 19.00 15.66
CA LEU A 17 0.41 18.03 14.98
C LEU A 17 1.23 17.13 15.91
N LEU A 18 1.28 17.41 17.22
CA LEU A 18 2.19 16.69 18.13
C LEU A 18 1.53 15.55 18.93
N HIS A 19 0.20 15.52 19.08
CA HIS A 19 -0.51 14.41 19.75
C HIS A 19 -1.93 14.19 19.19
N ASN A 20 -2.08 14.07 17.88
CA ASN A 20 -3.36 13.64 17.31
C ASN A 20 -3.40 12.10 17.12
N PRO A 21 -4.11 11.34 17.96
CA PRO A 21 -4.32 9.91 17.74
C PRO A 21 -5.26 9.60 16.55
N ALA A 22 -5.75 10.61 15.82
CA ALA A 22 -6.81 10.47 14.83
C ALA A 22 -6.37 10.32 13.36
N PHE A 23 -5.07 10.34 13.05
CA PHE A 23 -4.58 9.93 11.73
C PHE A 23 -3.98 8.53 11.84
N PRO A 24 -4.66 7.49 11.32
CA PRO A 24 -4.10 6.17 11.40
C PRO A 24 -2.82 6.14 10.56
N LYS A 25 -1.78 5.53 11.13
CA LYS A 25 -0.43 5.52 10.56
C LYS A 25 -0.48 4.99 9.13
N THR A 26 -0.27 5.87 8.15
CA THR A 26 -0.19 5.50 6.74
C THR A 26 0.99 4.57 6.51
N VAL A 27 0.74 3.44 5.86
CA VAL A 27 1.71 2.43 5.47
C VAL A 27 1.73 2.34 3.96
N ARG A 28 2.89 2.58 3.36
CA ARG A 28 3.11 2.31 1.94
C ARG A 28 3.19 0.79 1.73
N VAL A 29 2.30 0.26 0.91
CA VAL A 29 2.25 -1.17 0.55
C VAL A 29 2.48 -1.35 -0.94
N ARG A 30 2.85 -2.56 -1.35
CA ARG A 30 3.20 -2.95 -2.71
C ARG A 30 2.46 -4.21 -3.10
N HIS A 31 1.68 -4.15 -4.17
CA HIS A 31 1.04 -5.30 -4.81
C HIS A 31 1.79 -5.67 -6.09
N PHE A 32 2.32 -6.89 -6.14
CA PHE A 32 2.99 -7.42 -7.34
C PHE A 32 1.99 -8.04 -8.32
N THR A 33 2.23 -7.82 -9.61
CA THR A 33 1.38 -8.29 -10.69
C THR A 33 2.16 -8.46 -12.00
N ASN A 34 1.47 -8.84 -13.06
CA ASN A 34 2.02 -8.91 -14.41
C ASN A 34 1.56 -7.70 -15.25
N ARG A 35 2.05 -7.59 -16.50
CA ARG A 35 1.71 -6.48 -17.40
C ARG A 35 0.20 -6.32 -17.60
N LYS A 36 -0.51 -7.41 -17.90
CA LYS A 36 -1.96 -7.38 -18.13
C LYS A 36 -2.70 -6.94 -16.86
N GLY A 37 -2.33 -7.48 -15.71
CA GLY A 37 -2.92 -7.09 -14.42
C GLY A 37 -2.67 -5.62 -14.09
N MET A 38 -1.47 -5.12 -14.38
CA MET A 38 -1.14 -3.70 -14.24
C MET A 38 -2.04 -2.81 -15.10
N GLU A 39 -2.24 -3.18 -16.38
CA GLU A 39 -3.12 -2.46 -17.31
C GLU A 39 -4.57 -2.46 -16.80
N CYS A 40 -5.10 -3.61 -16.38
CA CYS A 40 -6.46 -3.70 -15.84
C CYS A 40 -6.64 -2.90 -14.53
N ILE A 41 -5.66 -2.91 -13.62
CA ILE A 41 -5.72 -2.14 -12.36
C ILE A 41 -5.72 -0.64 -12.67
N LYS A 42 -4.89 -0.18 -13.63
CA LYS A 42 -4.86 1.22 -14.05
C LYS A 42 -6.19 1.68 -14.63
N GLU A 43 -6.79 0.87 -15.49
CA GLU A 43 -8.07 1.17 -16.12
C GLU A 43 -9.21 1.19 -15.10
N ALA A 44 -9.28 0.19 -14.21
CA ALA A 44 -10.36 0.07 -13.25
C ALA A 44 -10.19 0.97 -12.00
N GLY A 45 -8.96 1.39 -11.69
CA GLY A 45 -8.64 2.07 -10.43
C GLY A 45 -8.82 1.20 -9.18
N ILE A 46 -8.88 -0.12 -9.34
CA ILE A 46 -9.19 -1.09 -8.28
C ILE A 46 -8.29 -2.32 -8.43
N ILE A 47 -7.75 -2.82 -7.31
CA ILE A 47 -7.17 -4.16 -7.23
C ILE A 47 -8.28 -5.12 -6.81
N ARG A 48 -8.65 -6.05 -7.70
CA ARG A 48 -9.72 -7.03 -7.44
C ARG A 48 -9.21 -8.19 -6.58
N ALA A 49 -9.99 -8.57 -5.58
CA ALA A 49 -9.73 -9.63 -4.61
C ALA A 49 -10.04 -11.01 -5.20
N GLY A 50 -9.28 -11.42 -6.20
CA GLY A 50 -9.56 -12.65 -6.95
C GLY A 50 -9.28 -13.96 -6.19
N ASP A 51 -8.37 -13.94 -5.21
CA ASP A 51 -7.99 -15.13 -4.43
C ASP A 51 -8.52 -14.99 -3.01
N GLN A 52 -9.39 -15.92 -2.61
CA GLN A 52 -10.01 -15.98 -1.27
C GLN A 52 -10.67 -14.67 -0.83
N ASN A 53 -11.17 -13.88 -1.78
CA ASN A 53 -11.68 -12.52 -1.54
C ASN A 53 -10.66 -11.62 -0.81
N ARG A 54 -9.38 -11.72 -1.19
CA ARG A 54 -8.27 -10.99 -0.57
C ARG A 54 -7.35 -10.35 -1.61
N VAL A 55 -6.71 -9.26 -1.17
CA VAL A 55 -5.60 -8.63 -1.89
C VAL A 55 -4.34 -8.75 -1.05
N PHE A 56 -3.32 -9.39 -1.62
CA PHE A 56 -2.03 -9.62 -0.98
C PHE A 56 -1.03 -8.54 -1.37
N THR A 57 -0.36 -7.98 -0.38
CA THR A 57 0.66 -6.96 -0.57
C THR A 57 1.82 -7.20 0.39
N VAL A 58 2.91 -6.47 0.20
CA VAL A 58 4.00 -6.37 1.17
C VAL A 58 4.27 -4.90 1.47
N ARG A 59 4.95 -4.60 2.59
CA ARG A 59 5.40 -3.23 2.83
C ARG A 59 6.35 -2.76 1.72
N ALA A 60 6.10 -1.58 1.18
CA ALA A 60 6.97 -0.94 0.20
C ALA A 60 8.15 -0.28 0.93
N ARG A 61 9.24 -1.03 1.09
CA ARG A 61 10.50 -0.51 1.63
C ARG A 61 11.60 -0.69 0.59
N GLY A 62 12.23 0.43 0.20
CA GLY A 62 13.32 0.44 -0.77
C GLY A 62 12.94 -0.17 -2.12
N LYS A 63 13.98 -0.51 -2.90
CA LYS A 63 13.80 -1.15 -4.21
C LYS A 63 13.28 -2.60 -4.02
N PRO A 64 12.28 -3.05 -4.80
CA PRO A 64 11.92 -4.46 -4.80
C PRO A 64 13.09 -5.34 -5.28
N GLY A 65 13.09 -6.61 -4.88
CA GLY A 65 13.99 -7.61 -5.46
C GLY A 65 13.70 -7.83 -6.95
N SER A 66 14.58 -8.60 -7.61
CA SER A 66 14.35 -8.98 -9.00
C SER A 66 13.00 -9.69 -9.15
N PRO A 67 12.34 -9.63 -10.33
CA PRO A 67 11.06 -10.31 -10.53
C PRO A 67 11.09 -11.80 -10.15
N ARG A 68 12.21 -12.48 -10.40
CA ARG A 68 12.40 -13.90 -10.05
C ARG A 68 12.50 -14.14 -8.57
N ASP A 69 13.19 -13.26 -7.86
CA ASP A 69 13.32 -13.37 -6.42
C ASP A 69 11.98 -13.07 -5.74
N VAL A 70 11.26 -12.07 -6.22
CA VAL A 70 9.90 -11.76 -5.74
C VAL A 70 8.96 -12.94 -5.96
N GLU A 71 8.96 -13.53 -7.16
CA GLU A 71 8.16 -14.71 -7.49
C GLU A 71 8.42 -15.87 -6.52
N ARG A 72 9.71 -16.17 -6.26
CA ARG A 72 10.12 -17.22 -5.35
C ARG A 72 9.77 -16.90 -3.90
N GLN A 73 10.07 -15.69 -3.43
CA GLN A 73 9.88 -15.27 -2.05
C GLN A 73 8.41 -15.15 -1.65
N LEU A 74 7.53 -14.75 -2.56
CA LEU A 74 6.10 -14.62 -2.30
C LEU A 74 5.30 -15.83 -2.77
N GLY A 75 5.93 -16.79 -3.46
CA GLY A 75 5.25 -17.96 -4.01
C GLY A 75 4.23 -17.61 -5.09
N ILE A 76 4.39 -16.46 -5.75
CA ILE A 76 3.49 -16.02 -6.82
C ILE A 76 3.92 -16.59 -8.16
N ARG A 77 2.94 -16.83 -9.04
CA ARG A 77 3.19 -17.42 -10.36
C ARG A 77 4.20 -16.61 -11.18
N ARG A 78 5.05 -17.31 -11.94
CA ARG A 78 5.95 -16.76 -12.96
C ARG A 78 5.29 -15.67 -13.81
N GLY A 79 5.95 -14.53 -13.93
CA GLY A 79 5.51 -13.32 -14.59
C GLY A 79 4.83 -12.29 -13.67
N ARG A 80 4.36 -12.69 -12.48
CA ARG A 80 3.68 -11.78 -11.53
C ARG A 80 4.62 -10.93 -10.69
N GLY A 81 5.93 -11.17 -10.74
CA GLY A 81 6.92 -10.29 -10.11
C GLY A 81 7.32 -9.09 -10.99
N ASN A 82 6.89 -9.05 -12.26
CA ASN A 82 7.40 -8.13 -13.28
C ASN A 82 6.85 -6.70 -13.19
N TYR A 83 5.74 -6.49 -12.50
CA TYR A 83 5.10 -5.19 -12.33
C TYR A 83 4.59 -5.08 -10.90
N TYR A 84 4.44 -3.86 -10.41
CA TYR A 84 3.81 -3.63 -9.12
C TYR A 84 3.15 -2.26 -9.05
N VAL A 85 2.16 -2.16 -8.18
CA VAL A 85 1.58 -0.90 -7.75
C VAL A 85 1.92 -0.70 -6.28
N GLU A 86 2.44 0.48 -5.95
CA GLU A 86 2.54 0.93 -4.56
C GLU A 86 1.42 1.90 -4.26
N PHE A 87 0.87 1.83 -3.06
CA PHE A 87 -0.21 2.71 -2.63
C PHE A 87 -0.20 2.88 -1.11
N ASP A 88 -0.87 3.92 -0.66
CA ASP A 88 -1.02 4.26 0.75
C ASP A 88 -2.21 3.51 1.34
N ALA A 89 -2.00 2.89 2.49
CA ALA A 89 -3.04 2.20 3.24
C ALA A 89 -2.92 2.55 4.72
N SER A 90 -4.05 2.63 5.40
CA SER A 90 -4.12 2.69 6.84
C SER A 90 -3.86 1.31 7.44
N ALA A 91 -3.22 1.28 8.62
CA ALA A 91 -2.78 0.04 9.27
C ALA A 91 -3.95 -0.84 9.78
N ASP A 92 -5.16 -0.29 9.88
CA ASP A 92 -6.39 -0.99 10.27
C ASP A 92 -7.11 -1.66 9.08
N GLU A 93 -6.70 -1.39 7.84
CA GLU A 93 -7.33 -1.94 6.62
C GLU A 93 -6.85 -3.34 6.26
N PHE A 94 -5.73 -3.78 6.84
CA PHE A 94 -5.10 -5.04 6.49
C PHE A 94 -4.63 -5.81 7.72
N GLU A 95 -4.54 -7.12 7.57
CA GLU A 95 -3.92 -8.01 8.53
C GLU A 95 -2.47 -8.28 8.12
N ILE A 96 -1.57 -8.43 9.10
CA ILE A 96 -0.21 -8.89 8.84
C ILE A 96 -0.21 -10.41 8.98
N VAL A 97 0.07 -11.12 7.89
CA VAL A 97 0.03 -12.58 7.83
C VAL A 97 1.42 -13.10 7.47
N LYS A 98 1.86 -14.15 8.17
CA LYS A 98 3.05 -14.91 7.77
C LYS A 98 2.62 -16.06 6.87
N ASN A 99 3.10 -16.07 5.64
CA ASN A 99 2.89 -17.18 4.72
C ASN A 99 3.72 -18.38 5.18
N LEU A 100 3.07 -19.48 5.56
CA LEU A 100 3.76 -20.65 6.13
C LEU A 100 4.61 -21.40 5.09
N LEU A 101 4.23 -21.34 3.81
CA LEU A 101 4.95 -22.01 2.73
C LEU A 101 6.23 -21.26 2.36
N THR A 102 6.16 -19.94 2.28
CA THR A 102 7.26 -19.11 1.77
C THR A 102 8.04 -18.40 2.88
N GLY A 103 7.49 -18.34 4.09
CA GLY A 103 8.04 -17.61 5.23
C GLY A 103 7.88 -16.09 5.14
N SER A 104 7.32 -15.57 4.04
CA SER A 104 7.15 -14.14 3.82
C SER A 104 6.11 -13.52 4.75
N THR A 105 6.29 -12.24 5.07
CA THR A 105 5.32 -11.43 5.83
C THR A 105 4.57 -10.54 4.86
N GLU A 106 3.26 -10.75 4.77
CA GLU A 106 2.37 -10.08 3.84
C GLU A 106 1.38 -9.20 4.60
N THR A 107 0.96 -8.12 3.96
CA THR A 107 -0.16 -7.27 4.39
C THR A 107 -1.36 -7.60 3.52
N VAL A 108 -2.42 -8.12 4.14
CA VAL A 108 -3.56 -8.76 3.46
C VAL A 108 -4.83 -7.97 3.72
N PHE A 109 -5.42 -7.44 2.64
CA PHE A 109 -6.71 -6.76 2.68
C PHE A 109 -7.84 -7.77 2.45
N LYS A 110 -8.98 -7.56 3.11
CA LYS A 110 -10.22 -8.29 2.83
C LYS A 110 -11.01 -7.52 1.77
N GLY A 111 -11.37 -8.19 0.68
CA GLY A 111 -12.09 -7.59 -0.43
C GLY A 111 -11.22 -6.75 -1.37
N ASP A 112 -11.90 -6.09 -2.32
CA ASP A 112 -11.29 -5.24 -3.32
C ASP A 112 -10.64 -4.00 -2.71
N VAL A 113 -9.54 -3.53 -3.30
CA VAL A 113 -8.86 -2.30 -2.88
C VAL A 113 -9.03 -1.23 -3.93
N VAL A 114 -9.83 -0.21 -3.63
CA VAL A 114 -10.00 0.99 -4.46
C VAL A 114 -8.77 1.88 -4.29
N LEU A 115 -8.09 2.25 -5.38
CA LEU A 115 -6.83 3.00 -5.36
C LEU A 115 -6.99 4.51 -5.42
N ARG A 116 -8.21 5.00 -5.68
CA ARG A 116 -8.51 6.43 -5.66
C ARG A 116 -8.14 6.99 -4.28
N GLU A 117 -7.42 8.11 -4.25
CA GLU A 117 -6.96 8.78 -3.02
C GLU A 117 -5.87 8.02 -2.23
N ARG A 118 -5.32 6.93 -2.77
CA ARG A 118 -4.24 6.15 -2.14
C ARG A 118 -2.86 6.40 -2.77
N ASN A 119 -2.70 7.50 -3.49
CA ASN A 119 -1.45 7.89 -4.15
C ASN A 119 -0.78 6.73 -4.93
N PRO A 120 -1.47 6.08 -5.90
CA PRO A 120 -0.96 4.87 -6.52
C PRO A 120 0.24 5.16 -7.46
N GLU A 121 1.32 4.40 -7.30
CA GLU A 121 2.49 4.43 -8.17
C GLU A 121 2.66 3.10 -8.91
N PHE A 122 2.52 3.15 -10.22
CA PHE A 122 2.59 1.97 -11.08
C PHE A 122 3.97 1.85 -11.72
N ARG A 123 4.67 0.74 -11.47
CA ARG A 123 6.05 0.55 -11.95
C ARG A 123 6.25 -0.83 -12.57
N SER A 124 7.14 -0.91 -13.54
CA SER A 124 7.73 -2.19 -13.95
C SER A 124 8.85 -2.55 -12.99
N ASN A 125 8.95 -3.83 -12.65
CA ASN A 125 10.08 -4.40 -11.93
C ASN A 125 11.05 -4.99 -12.95
N ARG A 126 12.16 -4.30 -13.21
CA ARG A 126 13.19 -4.69 -14.19
C ARG A 126 14.55 -4.49 -13.57
#